data_AF-A0A2K9L9S9-F1
#
_entry.id   AF-A0A2K9L9S9-F1
#
_cell.length_a   1.000
_cell.length_b   1.000
_cell.length_c   1.000
_cell.angle_alpha   90.00
_cell.angle_beta   90.00
_cell.angle_gamma   90.00
#
_symmetry.space_group_name_H-M   'P 1'
#
loop_
_entity.id
_entity.type
_entity.pdbx_description
1 polymer ?
#
loop_
_entity_poly.entity_id
_entity_poly.type
_entity_poly.pdbx_seq_one_letter_code
_entity_poly.pdbx_strand_id
1 'polypeptide(L)'
;MVNPTMPTDPVEPPYAARGPLGRVAAEVWDHLWPWSRDGFSRQKAIQTAGLALAAGATVMWILAAMGRLDAGAIIGWWVSWSVFEVLVRLGSKPYVKEGPWWGRCYRKATAMDMVCYVGFKNLLIGACLFIALKSAGMLVV
;
A
#
# COMPACT_ATOMS: atom_id res chain seq x y z
N MET A 1 18.12 -22.97 -3.30
CA MET A 1 18.27 -23.79 -2.09
C MET A 1 17.33 -23.18 -1.05
N VAL A 2 16.33 -23.93 -0.58
CA VAL A 2 15.35 -23.42 0.41
C VAL A 2 16.13 -23.09 1.68
N ASN A 3 16.07 -21.85 2.15
CA ASN A 3 16.69 -21.47 3.41
C ASN A 3 15.79 -21.99 4.55
N PRO A 4 16.25 -22.94 5.39
CA PRO A 4 15.40 -23.56 6.42
C PRO A 4 14.97 -22.58 7.52
N THR A 5 15.53 -21.37 7.58
CA THR A 5 15.13 -20.33 8.53
C THR A 5 14.04 -19.39 8.00
N MET A 6 13.63 -19.55 6.73
CA MET A 6 12.67 -18.65 6.07
C MET A 6 11.38 -19.41 5.71
N PRO A 7 10.19 -18.84 5.97
CA PRO A 7 8.91 -19.48 5.65
C PRO A 7 8.67 -19.70 4.14
N THR A 8 9.25 -18.84 3.29
CA THR A 8 9.16 -18.92 1.83
C THR A 8 10.48 -18.53 1.18
N ASP A 9 10.59 -18.72 -0.13
CA ASP A 9 11.81 -18.45 -0.89
C ASP A 9 12.28 -16.98 -0.73
N PRO A 10 13.61 -16.76 -0.56
CA PRO A 10 14.17 -15.42 -0.50
C PRO A 10 13.97 -14.70 -1.83
N VAL A 11 13.70 -13.39 -1.75
CA VAL A 11 13.54 -12.51 -2.91
C VAL A 11 14.51 -11.35 -2.74
N GLU A 12 15.10 -10.88 -3.84
CA GLU A 12 15.89 -9.66 -3.83
C GLU A 12 15.07 -8.53 -4.50
N PRO A 13 14.74 -7.43 -3.79
CA PRO A 13 13.94 -6.39 -4.37
C PRO A 13 14.72 -5.62 -5.46
N PRO A 14 14.05 -5.06 -6.48
CA PRO A 14 14.73 -4.40 -7.62
C PRO A 14 15.66 -3.24 -7.24
N TYR A 15 15.47 -2.65 -6.06
CA TYR A 15 16.29 -1.54 -5.54
C TYR A 15 17.41 -1.97 -4.59
N ALA A 16 17.60 -3.28 -4.36
CA ALA A 16 18.64 -3.79 -3.46
C ALA A 16 20.05 -3.30 -3.84
N ALA A 17 20.31 -3.19 -5.15
CA ALA A 17 21.61 -2.76 -5.71
C ALA A 17 21.93 -1.26 -5.54
N ARG A 18 21.00 -0.44 -5.00
CA ARG A 18 21.24 1.01 -4.81
C ARG A 18 22.17 1.28 -3.62
N GLY A 19 22.93 2.37 -3.71
CA GLY A 19 23.71 2.91 -2.59
C GLY A 19 22.83 3.30 -1.39
N PRO A 20 23.41 3.47 -0.18
CA PRO A 20 22.67 3.51 1.08
C PRO A 20 21.57 4.59 1.15
N LEU A 21 21.85 5.83 0.73
CA LEU A 21 20.84 6.90 0.70
C LEU A 21 19.76 6.66 -0.38
N GLY A 22 20.19 6.25 -1.57
CA GLY A 22 19.29 5.91 -2.68
C GLY A 22 18.39 4.71 -2.37
N ARG A 23 18.81 3.85 -1.44
CA ARG A 23 18.03 2.70 -0.97
C ARG A 23 16.91 3.13 -0.03
N VAL A 24 17.16 4.01 0.94
CA VAL A 24 16.11 4.47 1.87
C VAL A 24 14.97 5.13 1.09
N ALA A 25 15.29 6.04 0.17
CA ALA A 25 14.28 6.67 -0.68
C ALA A 25 13.53 5.65 -1.55
N ALA A 26 14.26 4.66 -2.11
CA ALA A 26 13.63 3.59 -2.89
C ALA A 26 12.73 2.69 -2.05
N GLU A 27 13.10 2.40 -0.81
CA GLU A 27 12.36 1.56 0.10
C GLU A 27 11.07 2.26 0.54
N VAL A 28 11.15 3.54 0.92
CA VAL A 28 9.97 4.36 1.23
C VAL A 28 9.04 4.42 0.01
N TRP A 29 9.58 4.68 -1.17
CA TRP A 29 8.79 4.68 -2.40
C TRP A 29 8.17 3.31 -2.66
N ASP A 30 8.89 2.21 -2.46
CA ASP A 30 8.39 0.86 -2.68
C ASP A 30 7.26 0.48 -1.72
N HIS A 31 7.33 0.97 -0.49
CA HIS A 31 6.34 0.74 0.56
C HIS A 31 5.08 1.58 0.34
N LEU A 32 5.23 2.85 -0.04
CA LEU A 32 4.10 3.78 -0.22
C LEU A 32 3.43 3.64 -1.60
N TRP A 33 4.22 3.38 -2.64
CA TRP A 33 3.70 3.28 -4.01
C TRP A 33 3.36 1.82 -4.33
N PRO A 34 2.09 1.48 -4.58
CA PRO A 34 1.69 0.10 -4.80
C PRO A 34 2.17 -0.44 -6.15
N TRP A 35 2.52 0.44 -7.09
CA TRP A 35 2.85 0.08 -8.47
C TRP A 35 4.34 -0.24 -8.67
N SER A 36 4.64 -1.19 -9.56
CA SER A 36 5.96 -1.34 -10.19
C SER A 36 5.83 -1.07 -11.69
N ARG A 37 6.88 -0.48 -12.31
CA ARG A 37 6.88 -0.19 -13.76
C ARG A 37 6.63 -1.46 -14.59
N ASP A 38 7.19 -2.58 -14.16
CA ASP A 38 7.06 -3.86 -14.86
C ASP A 38 5.67 -4.50 -14.67
N GLY A 39 5.07 -4.37 -13.49
CA GLY A 39 3.73 -4.88 -13.20
C GLY A 39 2.60 -4.07 -13.84
N PHE A 40 2.78 -2.74 -13.94
CA PHE A 40 1.79 -1.84 -14.52
C PHE A 40 1.53 -2.14 -16.01
N SER A 41 2.57 -2.45 -16.79
CA SER A 41 2.44 -2.71 -18.23
C SER A 41 1.68 -4.00 -18.58
N ARG A 42 1.64 -4.97 -17.67
CA ARG A 42 1.11 -6.32 -17.94
C ARG A 42 -0.39 -6.48 -17.64
N GLN A 43 -1.02 -5.56 -16.92
CA GLN A 43 -2.37 -5.77 -16.38
C GLN A 43 -3.31 -4.56 -16.60
N LYS A 44 -3.88 -4.46 -17.81
CA LYS A 44 -4.85 -3.39 -18.20
C LYS A 44 -6.04 -3.29 -17.24
N ALA A 45 -6.56 -4.41 -16.73
CA ALA A 45 -7.68 -4.41 -15.77
C ALA A 45 -7.34 -3.67 -14.47
N ILE A 46 -6.10 -3.78 -13.98
CA ILE A 46 -5.63 -3.08 -12.78
C ILE A 46 -5.44 -1.59 -13.07
N GLN A 47 -5.02 -1.22 -14.27
CA GLN A 47 -4.94 0.19 -14.67
C GLN A 47 -6.32 0.86 -14.65
N THR A 48 -7.34 0.20 -15.22
CA THR A 48 -8.72 0.71 -15.22
C THR A 48 -9.28 0.82 -13.80
N ALA A 49 -9.06 -0.19 -12.96
CA ALA A 49 -9.46 -0.14 -11.55
C ALA A 49 -8.73 0.97 -10.78
N GLY A 50 -7.43 1.18 -11.05
CA GLY A 50 -6.66 2.27 -10.48
C GLY A 50 -7.15 3.64 -10.91
N LEU A 51 -7.57 3.81 -12.16
CA LEU A 51 -8.16 5.06 -12.65
C LEU A 51 -9.51 5.35 -11.99
N ALA A 52 -10.37 4.33 -11.87
CA ALA A 52 -11.65 4.45 -11.17
C ALA A 52 -11.45 4.83 -9.70
N LEU A 53 -10.44 4.25 -9.04
CA LEU A 53 -10.07 4.63 -7.68
C LEU A 53 -9.51 6.05 -7.59
N ALA A 54 -8.67 6.48 -8.53
CA ALA A 54 -8.19 7.86 -8.54
C ALA A 54 -9.33 8.88 -8.68
N ALA A 55 -10.32 8.58 -9.52
CA ALA A 55 -11.53 9.39 -9.65
C ALA A 55 -12.35 9.40 -8.35
N GLY A 56 -12.57 8.23 -7.73
CA GLY A 56 -13.24 8.12 -6.43
C GLY A 56 -12.53 8.91 -5.33
N ALA A 57 -11.20 8.83 -5.26
CA ALA A 57 -10.39 9.62 -4.32
C ALA A 57 -10.62 11.12 -4.52
N THR A 58 -10.61 11.58 -5.78
CA THR A 58 -10.83 12.99 -6.12
C THR A 58 -12.19 13.47 -5.63
N VAL A 59 -13.25 12.68 -5.82
CA VAL A 59 -14.60 12.98 -5.31
C VAL A 59 -14.61 13.03 -3.78
N MET A 60 -13.98 12.07 -3.11
CA MET A 60 -13.91 12.04 -1.65
C MET A 60 -13.21 13.28 -1.07
N TRP A 61 -12.13 13.77 -1.70
CA TRP A 61 -11.46 14.99 -1.28
C TRP A 61 -12.30 16.25 -1.49
N ILE A 62 -13.05 16.32 -2.59
CA ILE A 62 -14.01 17.42 -2.83
C ILE A 62 -15.09 17.42 -1.73
N LEU A 63 -15.66 16.24 -1.43
CA LEU A 63 -16.66 16.10 -0.38
C LEU A 63 -16.11 16.47 1.01
N ALA A 64 -14.85 16.12 1.30
CA ALA A 64 -14.14 16.52 2.52
C ALA A 64 -14.02 18.04 2.62
N ALA A 65 -13.56 18.70 1.55
CA ALA A 65 -13.40 20.15 1.50
C ALA A 65 -14.74 20.90 1.65
N MET A 66 -15.84 20.29 1.20
CA MET A 66 -17.19 20.82 1.39
C MET A 66 -17.77 20.54 2.78
N GLY A 67 -17.06 19.83 3.66
CA GLY A 67 -17.58 19.41 4.96
C GLY A 67 -18.74 18.42 4.87
N ARG A 68 -18.82 17.66 3.76
CA ARG A 68 -19.90 16.69 3.47
C ARG A 68 -19.41 15.24 3.53
N LEU A 69 -18.21 15.02 4.05
CA LEU A 69 -17.64 13.69 4.17
C LEU A 69 -18.07 13.04 5.47
N ASP A 70 -18.84 11.97 5.34
CA ASP A 70 -19.24 11.12 6.44
C ASP A 70 -18.09 10.18 6.89
N ALA A 71 -18.04 9.89 8.19
CA ALA A 71 -17.04 9.00 8.78
C ALA A 71 -17.09 7.57 8.19
N GLY A 72 -18.27 7.04 7.90
CA GLY A 72 -18.45 5.75 7.23
C GLY A 72 -17.94 5.77 5.78
N ALA A 73 -18.13 6.89 5.07
CA ALA A 73 -17.65 7.04 3.71
C ALA A 73 -16.10 6.99 3.63
N ILE A 74 -15.40 7.70 4.53
CA ILE A 74 -13.93 7.65 4.57
C ILE A 74 -13.41 6.27 4.94
N ILE A 75 -14.04 5.58 5.89
CA ILE A 75 -13.66 4.21 6.27
C ILE A 75 -13.87 3.25 5.09
N GLY A 76 -15.05 3.29 4.45
CA GLY A 76 -15.36 2.44 3.30
C GLY A 76 -14.42 2.69 2.11
N TRP A 77 -14.08 3.95 1.86
CA TRP A 77 -13.07 4.34 0.87
C TRP A 77 -11.69 3.75 1.20
N TRP A 78 -11.25 3.89 2.45
CA TRP A 78 -9.94 3.44 2.88
C TRP A 78 -9.79 1.91 2.86
N VAL A 79 -10.86 1.19 3.22
CA VAL A 79 -10.93 -0.28 3.10
C VAL A 79 -10.85 -0.70 1.63
N SER A 80 -11.60 -0.02 0.75
CA SER A 80 -11.59 -0.30 -0.69
C SER A 80 -10.20 -0.09 -1.30
N TRP A 81 -9.51 1.00 -0.93
CA TRP A 81 -8.13 1.25 -1.30
C TRP A 81 -7.18 0.13 -0.82
N SER A 82 -7.37 -0.34 0.41
CA SER A 82 -6.54 -1.40 1.00
C SER A 82 -6.72 -2.74 0.28
N VAL A 83 -7.95 -3.12 -0.05
CA VAL A 83 -8.24 -4.34 -0.84
C VAL A 83 -7.60 -4.24 -2.23
N PHE A 84 -7.77 -3.11 -2.90
CA PHE A 84 -7.16 -2.88 -4.21
C PHE A 84 -5.63 -3.00 -4.15
N GLU A 85 -5.01 -2.40 -3.15
CA GLU A 85 -3.56 -2.45 -2.99
C GLU A 85 -3.05 -3.88 -2.76
N VAL A 86 -3.76 -4.72 -2.00
CA VAL A 86 -3.42 -6.14 -1.85
C VAL A 86 -3.38 -6.83 -3.22
N LEU A 87 -4.41 -6.63 -4.05
CA LEU A 87 -4.49 -7.23 -5.38
C LEU A 87 -3.36 -6.76 -6.29
N VAL A 88 -3.06 -5.46 -6.29
CA VAL A 88 -1.98 -4.88 -7.11
C VAL A 88 -0.62 -5.41 -6.67
N ARG A 89 -0.35 -5.44 -5.37
CA ARG A 89 0.95 -5.89 -4.86
C ARG A 89 1.16 -7.38 -5.04
N LEU A 90 0.12 -8.21 -4.94
CA LEU A 90 0.23 -9.63 -5.30
C LEU A 90 0.63 -9.85 -6.76
N GLY A 91 0.16 -9.01 -7.68
CA GLY A 91 0.53 -9.10 -9.10
C GLY A 91 1.88 -8.49 -9.46
N SER A 92 2.32 -7.46 -8.73
CA SER A 92 3.44 -6.59 -9.14
C SER A 92 4.64 -6.57 -8.21
N LYS A 93 4.43 -6.86 -6.91
CA LYS A 93 5.42 -6.86 -5.83
C LYS A 93 5.12 -7.99 -4.81
N PRO A 94 5.12 -9.27 -5.23
CA PRO A 94 4.71 -10.40 -4.38
C PRO A 94 5.79 -10.79 -3.37
N TYR A 95 6.31 -9.83 -2.61
CA TYR A 95 7.32 -10.04 -1.59
C TYR A 95 7.02 -9.18 -0.36
N VAL A 96 7.43 -9.69 0.80
CA VAL A 96 7.36 -8.98 2.09
C VAL A 96 8.73 -8.97 2.74
N LYS A 97 8.92 -8.00 3.63
CA LYS A 97 10.12 -7.88 4.44
C LYS A 97 9.96 -8.73 5.70
N GLU A 98 10.98 -9.52 6.00
CA GLU A 98 11.02 -10.44 7.13
C GLU A 98 11.91 -9.94 8.26
N GLY A 99 11.46 -10.21 9.48
CA GLY A 99 12.11 -9.75 10.70
C GLY A 99 11.91 -8.25 10.94
N PRO A 100 12.82 -7.60 11.66
CA PRO A 100 12.71 -6.17 11.96
C PRO A 100 12.60 -5.34 10.68
N TRP A 101 11.77 -4.30 10.72
CA TRP A 101 11.53 -3.44 9.56
C TRP A 101 12.79 -2.72 9.04
N TRP A 102 13.87 -2.63 9.82
CA TRP A 102 15.17 -2.11 9.38
C TRP A 102 16.09 -3.17 8.75
N GLY A 103 15.67 -4.43 8.73
CA GLY A 103 16.41 -5.56 8.18
C GLY A 103 16.56 -5.51 6.66
N ARG A 104 17.04 -6.60 6.05
CA ARG A 104 17.18 -6.72 4.59
C ARG A 104 16.72 -8.07 4.04
N CYS A 105 16.09 -8.87 4.89
CA CYS A 105 15.57 -10.16 4.48
C CYS A 105 14.22 -9.92 3.81
N TYR A 106 14.10 -10.27 2.53
CA TYR A 106 12.83 -10.27 1.82
C TYR A 106 12.53 -11.70 1.39
N ARG A 107 11.24 -12.06 1.43
CA ARG A 107 10.76 -13.36 0.97
C ARG A 107 9.52 -13.20 0.13
N LYS A 108 9.18 -14.24 -0.63
CA LYS A 108 7.95 -14.30 -1.41
C LYS A 108 6.73 -14.23 -0.48
N ALA A 109 5.79 -13.33 -0.78
CA ALA A 109 4.59 -13.15 0.03
C ALA A 109 3.53 -14.21 -0.29
N THR A 110 2.89 -14.75 0.75
CA THR A 110 1.58 -15.40 0.63
C THR A 110 0.46 -14.34 0.54
N ALA A 111 -0.76 -14.77 0.23
CA ALA A 111 -1.92 -13.87 0.25
C ALA A 111 -2.12 -13.23 1.63
N MET A 112 -2.03 -14.02 2.70
CA MET A 112 -2.18 -13.52 4.07
C MET A 112 -1.05 -12.57 4.47
N ASP A 113 0.19 -12.84 4.06
CA ASP A 113 1.30 -11.90 4.30
C ASP A 113 1.00 -10.54 3.69
N MET A 114 0.48 -10.51 2.46
CA MET A 114 0.14 -9.26 1.78
C MET A 114 -1.02 -8.53 2.45
N VAL A 115 -2.06 -9.26 2.88
CA VAL A 115 -3.19 -8.69 3.63
C VAL A 115 -2.69 -8.06 4.94
N CYS A 116 -1.88 -8.75 5.72
CA CYS A 116 -1.33 -8.23 6.97
C CYS A 116 -0.41 -7.02 6.72
N TYR A 117 0.48 -7.12 5.73
CA TYR A 117 1.44 -6.07 5.38
C TYR A 117 0.74 -4.79 4.91
N VAL A 118 -0.21 -4.90 3.99
CA VAL A 118 -0.99 -3.76 3.48
C VAL A 118 -1.97 -3.25 4.53
N GLY A 119 -2.67 -4.15 5.21
CA GLY A 119 -3.64 -3.82 6.24
C GLY A 119 -3.02 -3.03 7.39
N PHE A 120 -1.86 -3.44 7.89
CA PHE A 120 -1.18 -2.73 8.97
C PHE A 120 -0.77 -1.32 8.58
N LYS A 121 -0.08 -1.14 7.44
CA LYS A 121 0.39 0.19 7.03
C LYS A 121 -0.78 1.11 6.68
N ASN A 122 -1.81 0.59 5.99
CA ASN A 122 -2.94 1.40 5.60
C ASN A 122 -3.80 1.74 6.82
N LEU A 123 -3.96 0.83 7.79
CA LEU A 123 -4.64 1.16 9.04
C LEU A 123 -3.97 2.34 9.75
N LEU A 124 -2.64 2.33 9.87
CA LEU A 124 -1.90 3.44 10.50
C LEU A 124 -2.10 4.75 9.73
N ILE A 125 -1.93 4.74 8.41
CA ILE A 125 -2.10 5.95 7.58
C ILE A 125 -3.56 6.45 7.66
N GLY A 126 -4.53 5.54 7.58
CA GLY A 126 -5.95 5.85 7.64
C GLY A 126 -6.38 6.41 8.99
N ALA A 127 -5.87 5.85 10.08
CA ALA A 127 -6.10 6.37 11.43
C ALA A 127 -5.52 7.79 11.58
N CYS A 128 -4.29 8.01 11.13
CA CYS A 128 -3.67 9.35 11.16
C CYS A 128 -4.46 10.36 10.32
N LEU A 129 -4.89 9.97 9.12
CA LEU A 129 -5.71 10.81 8.24
C LEU A 129 -7.06 11.13 8.88
N PHE A 130 -7.74 10.13 9.42
CA PHE A 130 -9.05 10.30 10.07
C PHE A 130 -8.95 11.28 11.24
N ILE A 131 -7.95 11.10 12.11
CA ILE A 131 -7.71 11.99 13.25
C ILE A 131 -7.46 13.41 12.74
N ALA A 132 -6.59 13.59 11.74
CA ALA A 132 -6.28 14.92 11.19
C ALA A 132 -7.53 15.62 10.60
N LEU A 133 -8.33 14.90 9.81
CA LEU A 133 -9.56 15.45 9.22
C LEU A 133 -10.60 15.79 10.29
N LYS A 134 -10.74 14.93 11.32
CA LYS A 134 -11.63 15.19 12.47
C LYS A 134 -11.17 16.42 13.25
N SER A 135 -9.87 16.51 13.56
CA SER A 135 -9.29 17.65 14.26
C SER A 135 -9.43 18.97 13.50
N ALA A 136 -9.47 18.92 12.17
CA ALA A 136 -9.69 20.08 11.32
C ALA A 136 -11.17 20.43 11.07
N GLY A 137 -12.13 19.69 11.65
CA GLY A 137 -13.56 19.92 11.45
C GLY A 137 -14.08 19.55 10.05
N MET A 138 -13.33 18.73 9.30
CA MET A 138 -13.65 18.33 7.92
C MET A 138 -14.45 17.01 7.83
N LEU A 139 -14.82 16.41 8.97
CA LEU A 139 -15.63 15.20 9.04
C LEU A 139 -16.97 15.47 9.71
N VAL A 140 -18.04 14.99 9.08
CA VAL A 140 -19.36 14.89 9.69
C VAL A 140 -19.39 13.59 10.50
N VAL A 141 -19.70 13.69 11.79
CA VAL A 141 -19.82 12.55 12.72
C VAL A 141 -21.27 12.28 13.00
#